data_AF-J9EFP9-F1
#
_entry.id   AF-J9EFP9-F1
#
_cell.length_a   1.000
_cell.length_b   1.000
_cell.length_c   1.000
_cell.angle_alpha   90.00
_cell.angle_beta   90.00
_cell.angle_gamma   90.00
#
_symmetry.space_group_name_H-M   'P 1'
#
loop_
_entity.id
_entity.type
_entity.pdbx_description
1 polymer ?
#
loop_
_entity_poly.entity_id
_entity_poly.type
_entity_poly.pdbx_seq_one_letter_code
_entity_poly.pdbx_strand_id
1 'polypeptide(L)'
;MAVDRLKHSENLSIPDIVKELRDQRMHAVQNDQQYLFIYRMVIEILLAEDLLIKSPEITSLIKEYDDLIARKRQERNQKVKNE
;
A
#
# COMPACT_ATOMS: atom_id res chain seq x y z
N MET A 1 9.99 -0.84 13.48
CA MET A 1 8.94 -1.27 12.52
C MET A 1 8.94 -0.29 11.34
N ALA A 2 8.44 -0.64 10.15
CA ALA A 2 8.41 0.27 8.99
C ALA A 2 7.80 1.65 9.30
N VAL A 3 6.77 1.68 10.15
CA VAL A 3 6.14 2.91 10.65
C VAL A 3 7.12 3.79 11.43
N ASP A 4 7.93 3.21 12.31
CA ASP A 4 8.92 3.98 13.08
C ASP A 4 9.96 4.61 12.14
N ARG A 5 10.39 3.89 11.10
CA ARG A 5 11.36 4.41 10.12
C ARG A 5 10.79 5.58 9.32
N LEU A 6 9.50 5.54 8.99
CA LEU A 6 8.79 6.68 8.38
C LEU A 6 8.78 7.90 9.32
N LYS A 7 8.58 7.71 10.63
CA LYS A 7 8.61 8.81 11.62
C LYS A 7 9.99 9.45 11.76
N HIS A 8 11.05 8.67 11.63
CA HIS A 8 12.43 9.16 11.74
C HIS A 8 12.99 9.74 10.44
N SER A 9 12.15 9.94 9.41
CA SER A 9 12.56 10.44 8.09
C SER A 9 13.66 9.60 7.44
N GLU A 10 13.71 8.30 7.75
CA GLU A 10 14.59 7.40 7.04
C GLU A 10 14.06 7.17 5.63
N ASN A 11 14.96 7.13 4.64
CA ASN A 11 14.59 6.75 3.28
C ASN A 11 14.09 5.30 3.28
N LEU A 12 12.77 5.14 3.24
CA LEU A 12 12.10 3.86 3.19
C LEU A 12 11.27 3.77 1.91
N SER A 13 11.64 2.86 1.02
CA SER A 13 10.87 2.60 -0.20
C SER A 13 9.83 1.50 0.01
N ILE A 14 8.77 1.49 -0.80
CA ILE A 14 7.77 0.40 -0.74
C ILE A 14 8.40 -0.99 -0.99
N PRO A 15 9.34 -1.18 -1.94
CA PRO A 15 10.09 -2.43 -2.07
C PRO A 15 10.78 -2.89 -0.78
N ASP A 16 11.36 -1.96 0.00
CA ASP A 16 12.01 -2.28 1.27
C ASP A 16 10.99 -2.78 2.29
N ILE A 17 9.83 -2.12 2.39
CA ILE A 17 8.72 -2.56 3.26
C ILE A 17 8.28 -3.97 2.88
N VAL A 18 8.10 -4.25 1.59
CA VAL A 18 7.68 -5.58 1.11
C VAL A 18 8.74 -6.64 1.39
N LYS A 19 10.02 -6.29 1.26
CA LYS A 19 11.13 -7.18 1.60
C LYS A 19 11.12 -7.53 3.09
N GLU A 20 11.02 -6.54 3.98
CA GLU A 20 10.93 -6.76 5.42
C GLU A 20 9.71 -7.63 5.80
N LEU A 21 8.56 -7.40 5.16
CA LEU A 21 7.36 -8.23 5.39
C LEU A 21 7.58 -9.69 4.98
N ARG A 22 8.32 -9.94 3.89
CA ARG A 22 8.64 -11.29 3.41
C ARG A 22 9.70 -11.98 4.27
N ASP A 23 10.63 -11.22 4.83
CA ASP A 23 11.63 -11.72 5.78
C ASP A 23 10.96 -12.15 7.11
N GLN A 24 9.90 -11.45 7.54
CA GLN A 24 9.11 -11.83 8.72
C GLN A 24 8.15 -13.00 8.46
N ARG A 25 7.54 -13.06 7.28
CA ARG A 25 6.64 -14.14 6.88
C ARG A 25 6.77 -14.42 5.39
N MET A 26 7.29 -15.60 5.07
CA MET A 26 7.33 -16.08 3.68
C MET A 26 5.95 -15.94 3.01
N HIS A 27 5.99 -15.54 1.74
CA HIS A 27 4.80 -15.26 0.93
C HIS A 27 3.89 -14.15 1.48
N ALA A 28 4.42 -13.20 2.26
CA ALA A 28 3.76 -11.91 2.41
C ALA A 28 3.71 -11.18 1.05
N VAL A 29 2.56 -10.53 0.76
CA VAL A 29 2.34 -9.73 -0.46
C VAL A 29 2.51 -10.58 -1.75
N GLN A 30 1.48 -11.34 -2.08
CA GLN A 30 1.47 -12.37 -3.14
C GLN A 30 0.92 -11.89 -4.49
N ASN A 31 0.27 -10.72 -4.52
CA ASN A 31 -0.32 -10.20 -5.75
C ASN A 31 -0.25 -8.67 -5.83
N ASP A 32 -0.51 -8.16 -7.03
CA ASP A 32 -0.49 -6.74 -7.36
C ASP A 32 -1.49 -5.93 -6.52
N GLN A 33 -2.69 -6.45 -6.26
CA GLN A 33 -3.66 -5.80 -5.37
C GLN A 33 -3.09 -5.58 -3.97
N GLN A 34 -2.43 -6.58 -3.39
CA GLN A 34 -1.81 -6.46 -2.06
C GLN A 34 -0.63 -5.48 -2.08
N TYR A 35 0.15 -5.45 -3.16
CA TYR A 35 1.25 -4.50 -3.31
C TYR A 35 0.74 -3.05 -3.38
N LEU A 36 -0.33 -2.80 -4.16
CA LEU A 36 -1.00 -1.50 -4.24
C LEU A 36 -1.61 -1.07 -2.90
N PHE A 37 -2.13 -2.01 -2.13
CA PHE A 37 -2.66 -1.74 -0.80
C PHE A 37 -1.58 -1.19 0.15
N ILE A 38 -0.31 -1.59 -0.02
CA ILE A 38 0.79 -1.05 0.80
C ILE A 38 1.00 0.44 0.52
N TYR A 39 0.99 0.88 -0.75
CA TYR A 39 1.05 2.31 -1.08
C TYR A 39 -0.09 3.07 -0.43
N ARG A 40 -1.32 2.56 -0.54
CA ARG A 40 -2.50 3.18 0.05
C ARG A 40 -2.39 3.32 1.58
N MET A 41 -1.87 2.30 2.26
CA MET A 41 -1.67 2.32 3.71
C MET A 41 -0.52 3.22 4.16
N VAL A 42 0.56 3.31 3.37
CA VAL A 42 1.63 4.26 3.67
C VAL A 42 1.10 5.70 3.61
N ILE A 43 0.29 6.04 2.61
CA ILE A 43 -0.38 7.36 2.54
C ILE A 43 -1.25 7.61 3.78
N GLU A 44 -2.03 6.61 4.21
CA GLU A 44 -2.88 6.71 5.42
C GLU A 44 -2.05 6.96 6.68
N ILE A 45 -0.95 6.23 6.85
CA ILE A 45 -0.04 6.37 8.00
C ILE A 45 0.61 7.76 7.99
N LEU A 46 1.07 8.23 6.84
CA LEU A 46 1.68 9.57 6.74
C LEU A 46 0.68 10.67 7.11
N LEU A 47 -0.60 10.52 6.74
CA LEU A 47 -1.67 11.44 7.15
C LEU A 47 -1.97 11.35 8.65
N ALA A 48 -2.02 10.14 9.21
CA ALA A 48 -2.33 9.90 10.62
C ALA A 48 -1.22 10.37 11.57
N GLU A 49 0.03 10.40 11.09
CA GLU A 49 1.21 10.83 11.84
C GLU A 49 1.58 12.30 11.55
N ASP A 50 0.71 13.06 10.88
CA ASP A 50 0.94 14.46 10.48
C ASP A 50 2.22 14.69 9.65
N LEU A 51 2.74 13.63 9.01
CA LEU A 51 3.91 13.66 8.12
C LEU A 51 3.54 14.04 6.68
N LEU A 52 2.25 13.99 6.34
CA LEU A 52 1.68 14.42 5.08
C LEU A 52 0.49 15.34 5.34
N ILE A 53 0.43 16.45 4.61
CA ILE A 53 -0.69 17.40 4.71
C ILE A 53 -1.83 16.92 3.81
N LYS A 54 -3.04 16.83 4.37
CA LYS A 54 -4.23 16.52 3.59
C LYS A 54 -4.56 17.67 2.64
N SER A 55 -4.46 17.41 1.33
CA SER A 55 -4.81 18.33 0.27
C SER A 55 -5.84 17.71 -0.70
N PRO A 56 -6.47 18.50 -1.59
CA PRO A 56 -7.32 17.97 -2.65
C PRO A 56 -6.59 16.97 -3.56
N GLU A 57 -5.31 17.19 -3.82
CA GLU A 57 -4.45 16.29 -4.61
C GLU A 57 -4.25 14.96 -3.89
N ILE A 58 -3.94 14.99 -2.58
CA ILE A 58 -3.80 13.76 -1.78
C ILE A 58 -5.13 13.02 -1.66
N THR A 59 -6.24 13.74 -1.53
CA THR A 59 -7.58 13.15 -1.49
C THR A 59 -7.91 12.45 -2.81
N SER A 60 -7.54 13.06 -3.93
CA SER A 60 -7.70 12.47 -5.26
C SER A 60 -6.82 11.23 -5.44
N LEU A 61 -5.56 11.30 -4.99
CA LEU A 61 -4.63 10.17 -5.01
C LEU A 61 -5.15 8.97 -4.21
N ILE A 62 -5.68 9.21 -2.99
CA ILE A 62 -6.33 8.17 -2.18
C ILE A 62 -7.44 7.49 -2.95
N LYS A 63 -8.33 8.28 -3.56
CA LYS A 63 -9.45 7.77 -4.34
C LYS A 63 -8.97 6.94 -5.54
N GLU A 64 -7.94 7.40 -6.25
CA GLU A 64 -7.35 6.67 -7.37
C GLU A 64 -6.80 5.29 -6.94
N TYR A 65 -6.11 5.22 -5.80
CA TYR A 65 -5.63 3.95 -5.25
C TYR A 65 -6.78 3.04 -4.83
N ASP A 66 -7.82 3.57 -4.18
CA ASP A 66 -8.99 2.79 -3.75
C ASP A 66 -9.72 2.20 -4.97
N ASP A 67 -9.95 3.00 -6.02
CA ASP A 67 -10.57 2.57 -7.28
C ASP A 67 -9.71 1.51 -7.99
N LEU A 68 -8.39 1.69 -8.01
CA LEU A 68 -7.45 0.75 -8.62
C LEU A 68 -7.42 -0.59 -7.88
N ILE A 69 -7.38 -0.57 -6.55
CA ILE A 69 -7.42 -1.78 -5.71
C ILE A 69 -8.74 -2.53 -5.91
N ALA A 70 -9.86 -1.81 -5.98
CA ALA A 70 -11.17 -2.39 -6.25
C ALA A 70 -11.21 -3.08 -7.62
N ARG A 71 -10.69 -2.42 -8.67
CA ARG A 71 -10.57 -3.00 -10.01
C ARG A 71 -9.71 -4.26 -10.01
N LYS A 72 -8.53 -4.24 -9.37
CA LYS A 72 -7.65 -5.41 -9.24
C LYS A 72 -8.30 -6.57 -8.50
N ARG A 73 -9.12 -6.29 -7.50
CA ARG A 73 -9.92 -7.30 -6.80
C ARG A 73 -10.93 -7.98 -7.73
N GLN A 74 -11.62 -7.19 -8.56
CA GLN A 74 -12.59 -7.70 -9.54
C GLN A 74 -11.92 -8.56 -10.61
N GLU A 75 -10.80 -8.09 -11.19
CA GLU A 75 -10.01 -8.83 -12.18
C GLU A 75 -9.59 -10.21 -11.64
N ARG A 76 -9.07 -10.26 -10.41
CA ARG A 76 -8.69 -11.54 -9.78
C ARG A 76 -9.88 -12.45 -9.55
N ASN A 77 -10.99 -11.91 -9.04
CA ASN A 77 -12.20 -12.70 -8.81
C ASN A 77 -12.77 -13.26 -10.12
N GLN A 78 -12.64 -12.54 -11.23
CA GLN A 78 -13.05 -13.03 -12.54
C GLN A 78 -12.14 -14.14 -13.05
N LYS A 79 -10.82 -14.03 -12.85
CA LYS A 79 -9.86 -15.10 -13.19
C LYS A 79 -10.17 -16.39 -12.45
N VAL A 80 -10.37 -16.31 -11.13
CA VAL A 80 -10.70 -17.47 -10.29
C VAL A 80 -12.02 -18.13 -10.68
N LYS A 81 -12.99 -17.38 -11.25
CA LYS A 81 -14.26 -17.95 -11.73
C LYS A 81 -14.13 -18.65 -13.08
N ASN A 82 -13.11 -18.32 -13.87
CA ASN A 82 -12.90 -18.84 -15.23
C ASN A 82 -11.92 -20.02 -15.27
N GLU A 83 -11.35 -20.40 -14.11
CA GLU A 83 -10.47 -21.56 -13.89
C GLU A 83 -11.27 -22.73 -13.30
#